data_AF-C6SHQ9-F1
#
_entry.id   AF-C6SHQ9-F1
#
_cell.length_a   1.000
_cell.length_b   1.000
_cell.length_c   1.000
_cell.angle_alpha   90.00
_cell.angle_beta   90.00
_cell.angle_gamma   90.00
#
_symmetry.space_group_name_H-M   'P 1'
#
loop_
_entity.id
_entity.type
_entity.pdbx_description
1 polymer ?
#
loop_
_entity_poly.entity_id
_entity_poly.type
_entity_poly.pdbx_seq_one_letter_code
_entity_poly.pdbx_strand_id
1 'polypeptide(L)'
;MVGAPACGDVMRLQIKVNDEGIIEDAKFKTYGCGSAIASSSLITEWVKGKSLDDALAIKNSEIAEELELPPVKIHCSILAEDAVKAAVADYRKRQENR
;
A
#
# COMPACT_ATOMS: atom_id res chain seq x y z
N MET A 1 2.12 8.96 -4.93
CA MET A 1 2.84 8.03 -5.83
C MET A 1 4.15 7.74 -5.15
N VAL A 2 4.48 6.46 -4.98
CA VAL A 2 5.70 6.03 -4.31
C VAL A 2 6.51 5.20 -5.29
N GLY A 3 7.82 5.18 -5.12
CA GLY A 3 8.70 4.40 -5.98
C GLY A 3 10.00 4.12 -5.27
N ALA A 4 10.64 3.02 -5.65
CA ALA A 4 11.97 2.64 -5.22
C ALA A 4 12.94 2.87 -6.40
N PRO A 5 13.62 4.03 -6.46
CA PRO A 5 14.49 4.39 -7.59
C PRO A 5 15.62 3.38 -7.82
N ALA A 6 16.03 2.67 -6.77
CA ALA A 6 17.07 1.66 -6.81
C ALA A 6 16.70 0.41 -7.62
N CYS A 7 15.40 0.09 -7.75
CA CYS A 7 14.91 -1.11 -8.44
C CYS A 7 14.04 -0.80 -9.67
N GLY A 8 13.69 0.49 -9.88
CA GLY A 8 12.82 0.93 -10.95
C GLY A 8 11.33 0.63 -10.70
N ASP A 9 10.98 0.13 -9.52
CA ASP A 9 9.61 -0.20 -9.15
C ASP A 9 8.86 1.07 -8.75
N VAL A 10 7.64 1.24 -9.27
CA VAL A 10 6.80 2.41 -9.06
C VAL A 10 5.39 1.98 -8.79
N MET A 11 4.82 2.44 -7.68
CA MET A 11 3.47 2.09 -7.24
C MET A 11 2.62 3.33 -6.98
N ARG A 12 1.38 3.27 -7.44
CA ARG A 12 0.33 4.24 -7.14
C ARG A 12 -0.86 3.49 -6.56
N LEU A 13 -1.10 3.72 -5.27
CA LEU A 13 -2.28 3.25 -4.55
C LEU A 13 -3.28 4.39 -4.42
N GLN A 14 -4.56 4.08 -4.58
CA GLN A 14 -5.68 4.97 -4.32
C GLN A 14 -6.70 4.24 -3.47
N ILE A 15 -7.18 4.90 -2.42
CA ILE A 15 -8.19 4.39 -1.50
C ILE A 15 -9.43 5.26 -1.57
N LYS A 16 -10.60 4.62 -1.43
CA LYS A 16 -11.89 5.28 -1.25
C LYS A 16 -12.33 5.02 0.20
N VAL A 17 -12.59 6.09 0.93
CA VAL A 17 -12.95 6.06 2.35
C VAL A 17 -14.38 6.56 2.47
N ASN A 18 -15.20 5.91 3.29
CA ASN A 18 -16.55 6.36 3.61
C ASN A 18 -16.54 7.45 4.70
N ASP A 19 -17.73 7.97 5.02
CA ASP A 19 -17.90 9.02 6.03
C ASP A 19 -17.54 8.55 7.46
N GLU A 20 -17.54 7.24 7.71
CA GLU A 20 -17.16 6.62 8.99
C GLU A 20 -15.64 6.40 9.13
N GLY A 21 -14.85 6.71 8.09
CA GLY A 21 -13.39 6.53 8.12
C GLY A 21 -12.91 5.12 7.76
N ILE A 22 -13.78 4.29 7.17
CA ILE A 22 -13.48 2.93 6.71
C ILE A 22 -13.18 2.94 5.20
N ILE A 23 -12.17 2.18 4.79
CA ILE A 23 -11.79 2.03 3.38
C ILE A 23 -12.78 1.10 2.67
N GLU A 24 -13.62 1.63 1.78
CA GLU A 24 -14.59 0.84 1.00
C GLU A 24 -13.96 0.14 -0.19
N ASP A 25 -13.01 0.81 -0.86
CA ASP A 25 -12.38 0.30 -2.07
C ASP A 25 -10.93 0.78 -2.15
N ALA A 26 -10.09 -0.04 -2.77
CA ALA A 26 -8.68 0.25 -2.99
C ALA A 26 -8.26 -0.24 -4.37
N LYS A 27 -7.64 0.65 -5.14
CA LYS A 27 -7.15 0.38 -6.49
C LYS A 27 -5.68 0.73 -6.59
N PHE A 28 -4.92 -0.10 -7.28
CA PHE A 28 -3.51 0.12 -7.50
C PHE A 28 -3.15 0.15 -8.98
N LYS A 29 -2.08 0.88 -9.29
CA LYS A 29 -1.32 0.74 -10.53
C LYS A 29 0.14 0.61 -10.13
N THR A 30 0.79 -0.44 -10.60
CA THR A 30 2.18 -0.71 -10.25
C THR A 30 2.95 -1.08 -11.50
N TYR A 31 4.19 -0.63 -11.57
CA TYR A 31 5.18 -1.00 -12.56
C TYR A 31 6.35 -1.60 -11.81
N GLY A 32 6.68 -2.85 -12.09
CA GLY A 32 7.75 -3.53 -11.39
C GLY A 32 7.75 -5.03 -11.65
N CYS A 33 8.61 -5.74 -10.91
CA CYS A 33 8.68 -7.20 -10.99
C CYS A 33 7.42 -7.88 -10.45
N GLY A 34 7.23 -9.18 -10.76
CA GLY A 34 6.05 -9.95 -10.34
C GLY A 34 5.81 -9.90 -8.82
N SER A 35 6.88 -9.88 -8.02
CA SER A 35 6.80 -9.71 -6.56
C SER A 35 6.19 -8.35 -6.17
N ALA A 36 6.59 -7.26 -6.83
CA ALA A 36 6.01 -5.94 -6.59
C ALA A 36 4.52 -5.90 -6.97
N ILE A 37 4.12 -6.57 -8.05
CA ILE A 37 2.71 -6.70 -8.46
C ILE A 37 1.92 -7.50 -7.41
N ALA A 38 2.45 -8.64 -6.96
CA ALA A 38 1.82 -9.48 -5.95
C ALA A 38 1.67 -8.73 -4.61
N SER A 39 2.72 -8.06 -4.13
CA SER A 39 2.65 -7.25 -2.90
C SER A 39 1.64 -6.09 -3.02
N SER A 40 1.60 -5.42 -4.19
CA SER A 40 0.64 -4.35 -4.45
C SER A 40 -0.82 -4.85 -4.47
N SER A 41 -1.04 -6.04 -5.01
CA SER A 41 -2.37 -6.66 -5.07
C SER A 41 -2.83 -7.15 -3.70
N LEU A 42 -1.94 -7.78 -2.94
CA LEU A 42 -2.23 -8.29 -1.61
C LEU A 42 -2.64 -7.14 -0.68
N ILE A 43 -1.87 -6.06 -0.68
CA ILE A 43 -2.15 -4.93 0.21
C ILE A 43 -3.50 -4.26 -0.13
N THR A 44 -3.91 -4.21 -1.40
CA THR A 44 -5.23 -3.67 -1.76
C THR A 44 -6.38 -4.48 -1.21
N GLU A 45 -6.25 -5.80 -1.11
CA GLU A 45 -7.28 -6.64 -0.51
C GLU A 45 -7.27 -6.49 1.02
N TRP A 46 -6.08 -6.38 1.63
CA TRP A 46 -5.96 -6.26 3.08
C TRP A 46 -6.49 -4.94 3.63
N VAL A 47 -6.33 -3.83 2.90
CA VAL A 47 -6.80 -2.52 3.36
C VAL A 47 -8.30 -2.31 3.19
N LYS A 48 -8.98 -3.10 2.33
CA LYS A 48 -10.44 -3.00 2.15
C LYS A 48 -11.15 -3.43 3.43
N GLY A 49 -12.14 -2.64 3.87
CA GLY A 49 -12.91 -2.87 5.09
C GLY A 49 -12.17 -2.51 6.38
N LYS A 50 -10.92 -2.04 6.32
CA LYS A 50 -10.16 -1.57 7.48
C LYS A 50 -10.32 -0.07 7.69
N SER A 51 -10.12 0.38 8.93
CA SER A 51 -9.97 1.80 9.23
C SER A 51 -8.62 2.34 8.72
N LEU A 52 -8.48 3.66 8.65
CA LEU A 52 -7.21 4.29 8.25
C LEU A 52 -6.06 3.94 9.21
N ASP A 53 -6.33 3.83 10.51
CA ASP A 53 -5.32 3.51 11.50
C ASP A 53 -4.93 2.03 11.45
N ASP A 54 -5.88 1.13 11.20
CA ASP A 54 -5.59 -0.29 10.96
C ASP A 54 -4.78 -0.50 9.68
N ALA A 55 -5.07 0.27 8.62
CA ALA A 55 -4.31 0.23 7.39
C ALA A 55 -2.85 0.70 7.60
N LEU A 56 -2.63 1.68 8.48
CA LEU A 56 -1.29 2.15 8.86
C LEU A 56 -0.53 1.17 9.76
N ALA A 57 -1.24 0.28 10.46
CA ALA A 57 -0.65 -0.73 11.32
C ALA A 57 -0.02 -1.90 10.54
N ILE A 58 -0.39 -2.08 9.26
CA ILE A 58 0.15 -3.15 8.41
C ILE A 58 1.65 -2.93 8.20
N LYS A 59 2.44 -3.98 8.46
CA LYS A 59 3.90 -3.94 8.31
C LYS A 59 4.36 -4.71 7.08
N ASN A 60 5.47 -4.26 6.48
CA ASN A 60 6.13 -4.98 5.40
C ASN A 60 6.52 -6.42 5.76
N SER A 61 6.76 -6.72 7.04
CA SER A 61 7.12 -8.06 7.50
C SER A 61 5.98 -9.06 7.28
N GLU A 62 4.73 -8.64 7.52
CA GLU A 62 3.54 -9.49 7.32
C GLU A 62 3.33 -9.78 5.84
N ILE A 63 3.53 -8.76 4.99
CA ILE A 63 3.45 -8.90 3.52
C ILE A 63 4.55 -9.82 2.99
N ALA A 64 5.76 -9.71 3.55
CA ALA A 64 6.90 -10.54 3.13
C ALA A 64 6.73 -12.01 3.56
N GLU A 65 6.15 -12.24 4.73
CA GLU A 65 5.85 -13.58 5.24
C GLU A 65 4.73 -14.25 4.43
N GLU A 66 3.63 -13.53 4.16
CA GLU A 66 2.50 -14.06 3.38
C GLU A 66 2.90 -14.44 1.94
N LEU A 67 3.81 -13.69 1.34
CA LEU A 67 4.31 -13.94 -0.02
C LEU A 67 5.59 -14.77 -0.06
N GLU A 68 6.07 -15.27 1.09
CA GLU A 68 7.32 -16.01 1.26
C GLU A 68 8.49 -15.37 0.51
N LEU A 69 8.62 -14.03 0.61
CA LEU A 69 9.59 -13.28 -0.18
C LEU A 69 11.02 -13.62 0.27
N PRO A 70 11.93 -13.93 -0.66
CA PRO A 70 13.33 -14.10 -0.31
C PRO A 70 13.93 -12.76 0.15
N PRO A 71 15.01 -12.77 0.95
CA PRO A 71 15.58 -11.55 1.54
C PRO A 71 15.90 -10.43 0.54
N VAL A 72 16.27 -10.80 -0.69
CA VAL A 72 16.58 -9.86 -1.78
C VAL A 72 15.36 -9.09 -2.33
N LYS A 73 14.14 -9.57 -2.07
CA LYS A 73 12.87 -8.99 -2.55
C LYS A 73 12.04 -8.29 -1.48
N ILE A 74 12.55 -8.14 -0.25
CA ILE A 74 11.88 -7.42 0.84
C ILE A 74 11.57 -5.96 0.47
N HIS A 75 12.33 -5.33 -0.45
CA HIS A 75 12.01 -3.98 -0.94
C HIS A 75 10.60 -3.88 -1.57
N CYS A 76 10.07 -4.97 -2.13
CA CYS A 76 8.70 -5.00 -2.69
C CYS A 76 7.63 -4.85 -1.61
N SER A 77 7.84 -5.43 -0.42
CA SER A 77 6.90 -5.29 0.70
C SER A 77 7.01 -3.91 1.36
N ILE A 78 8.22 -3.32 1.42
CA ILE A 78 8.42 -1.93 1.86
C ILE A 78 7.68 -0.96 0.92
N LEU A 79 7.78 -1.16 -0.40
CA LEU A 79 7.07 -0.33 -1.37
C LEU A 79 5.55 -0.37 -1.16
N ALA A 80 4.99 -1.54 -0.87
CA ALA A 80 3.57 -1.70 -0.59
C ALA A 80 3.15 -0.98 0.70
N GLU A 81 3.93 -1.10 1.77
CA GLU A 81 3.71 -0.38 3.03
C GLU A 81 3.75 1.14 2.83
N ASP A 82 4.78 1.64 2.15
CA ASP A 82 4.94 3.07 1.84
C ASP A 82 3.78 3.59 0.99
N ALA A 83 3.25 2.78 0.07
CA ALA A 83 2.11 3.16 -0.74
C ALA A 83 0.84 3.37 0.10
N VAL A 84 0.60 2.53 1.12
CA VAL A 84 -0.52 2.70 2.06
C VAL A 84 -0.35 3.96 2.88
N LYS A 85 0.83 4.16 3.48
CA LYS A 85 1.14 5.37 4.26
C LYS A 85 0.93 6.64 3.44
N ALA A 86 1.43 6.64 2.20
CA ALA A 86 1.26 7.77 1.29
C ALA A 86 -0.22 8.01 0.91
N ALA A 87 -1.01 6.95 0.68
CA ALA A 87 -2.43 7.08 0.35
C ALA A 87 -3.25 7.63 1.53
N VAL A 88 -2.99 7.15 2.75
CA VAL A 88 -3.65 7.65 3.97
C VAL A 88 -3.24 9.09 4.27
N ALA A 89 -1.96 9.44 4.11
CA ALA A 89 -1.48 10.81 4.29
C ALA A 89 -2.10 11.78 3.27
N ASP A 90 -2.21 11.39 1.99
CA ASP A 90 -2.88 12.19 0.96
C ASP A 90 -4.36 12.40 1.30
N TYR A 91 -5.05 11.37 1.80
CA TYR A 91 -6.43 11.48 2.25
C TYR A 91 -6.58 12.48 3.41
N ARG A 92 -5.78 12.34 4.47
CA ARG A 92 -5.80 13.25 5.63
C ARG A 92 -5.53 14.70 5.22
N LYS A 93 -4.52 14.93 4.38
CA LYS A 93 -4.18 16.27 3.86
C LYS A 93 -5.31 16.88 3.02
N ARG A 94 -6.07 16.08 2.27
CA ARG A 94 -7.23 16.57 1.52
C ARG A 94 -8.40 16.96 2.43
N GLN A 95 -8.58 16.26 3.57
CA GLN A 95 -9.59 16.62 4.56
C GLN A 95 -9.25 17.93 5.28
N GLU A 96 -7.98 18.18 5.60
CA GLU A 96 -7.56 19.45 6.22
C GLU A 96 -7.71 20.68 5.30
N ASN A 97 -7.67 20.48 3.98
CA ASN A 97 -7.84 21.56 2.99
C ASN A 97 -9.29 21.75 2.54
N ARG A 98 -10.26 21.12 3.22
CA ARG A 98 -11.68 21.16 2.90
C ARG A 98 -12.45 21.96 3.94
#